data_AF-A0A432ESW5-F1
#
_entry.id   AF-A0A432ESW5-F1
#
_cell.length_a   1.000
_cell.length_b   1.000
_cell.length_c   1.000
_cell.angle_alpha   90.00
_cell.angle_beta   90.00
_cell.angle_gamma   90.00
#
_symmetry.space_group_name_H-M   'P 1'
#
loop_
_entity.id
_entity.type
_entity.pdbx_description
1 polymer ?
#
loop_
_entity_poly.entity_id
_entity_poly.type
_entity_poly.pdbx_seq_one_letter_code
_entity_poly.pdbx_strand_id
1 'polypeptide(L)' 'MSIREANEKDATEIAKICVKAWQVGYKEFIPKEYLESLLVESKKTIWSEALKKKALELRNL' A
#
# COMPACT_ATOMS: atom_id res chain seq x y z
N MET A 1 14.25 -16.05 -0.35
CA MET A 1 12.98 -15.29 -0.24
C MET A 1 12.43 -15.52 1.17
N SER A 2 12.11 -14.47 1.92
CA SER A 2 11.57 -14.58 3.29
C SER A 2 10.29 -13.77 3.39
N ILE A 3 9.24 -14.36 3.96
CA ILE A 3 7.96 -13.70 4.21
C ILE A 3 7.93 -13.37 5.70
N ARG A 4 7.68 -12.10 6.02
CA ARG A 4 7.59 -11.59 7.40
C ARG A 4 6.43 -10.63 7.52
N GLU A 5 6.03 -10.35 8.75
CA GLU A 5 5.09 -9.26 8.99
C GLU A 5 5.66 -7.92 8.54
N ALA A 6 4.77 -7.09 7.99
CA ALA A 6 5.09 -5.72 7.64
C ALA A 6 5.16 -4.83 8.89
N ASN A 7 6.09 -3.89 8.89
CA ASN A 7 6.22 -2.83 9.88
C ASN A 7 6.08 -1.46 9.20
N GLU A 8 6.05 -0.38 9.98
CA GLU A 8 5.85 0.99 9.48
C GLU A 8 6.83 1.40 8.36
N LYS A 9 8.07 0.88 8.37
CA LYS A 9 9.07 1.20 7.32
C LYS A 9 8.71 0.60 5.97
N ASP A 10 7.86 -0.42 5.94
CA ASP A 10 7.44 -1.09 4.70
C ASP A 10 6.31 -0.33 3.98
N ALA A 11 5.65 0.63 4.64
CA ALA A 11 4.47 1.32 4.11
C ALA A 11 4.70 1.96 2.73
N THR A 12 5.87 2.57 2.52
CA THR A 12 6.25 3.20 1.24
C THR A 12 6.36 2.17 0.12
N GLU A 13 7.04 1.05 0.35
CA GLU A 13 7.25 0.04 -0.69
C GLU A 13 5.96 -0.72 -0.99
N ILE A 14 5.15 -1.01 0.02
CA ILE A 14 3.80 -1.58 -0.16
C ILE A 14 2.95 -0.64 -1.02
N ALA A 15 2.94 0.67 -0.73
CA ALA A 15 2.19 1.64 -1.50
C ALA A 15 2.62 1.69 -2.98
N LYS A 16 3.93 1.66 -3.26
CA LYS A 16 4.47 1.62 -4.63
C LYS A 16 4.01 0.36 -5.37
N ILE A 17 4.14 -0.81 -4.74
CA ILE A 17 3.72 -2.09 -5.33
C ILE A 17 2.21 -2.07 -5.58
N CYS A 18 1.40 -1.60 -4.64
CA CYS A 18 -0.05 -1.50 -4.81
C CYS A 18 -0.42 -0.62 -6.01
N VAL A 19 0.15 0.58 -6.14
CA VAL A 19 -0.14 1.48 -7.27
C VAL A 19 0.27 0.82 -8.58
N LYS A 20 1.48 0.25 -8.64
CA LYS A 20 1.97 -0.39 -9.86
C LYS A 20 1.14 -1.61 -10.26
N ALA A 21 0.78 -2.44 -9.28
CA ALA A 21 -0.07 -3.61 -9.50
C ALA A 21 -1.44 -3.20 -10.03
N TRP A 22 -2.01 -2.10 -9.55
CA TRP A 22 -3.28 -1.57 -10.07
C TRP A 22 -3.16 -1.06 -11.50
N GLN A 23 -2.14 -0.23 -11.77
CA GLN A 23 -1.89 0.32 -13.10
C GLN A 23 -1.70 -0.75 -14.17
N VAL A 24 -1.06 -1.88 -13.81
CA VAL A 24 -0.82 -2.99 -14.74
C VAL A 24 -2.01 -3.94 -14.79
N GLY A 25 -2.53 -4.33 -13.63
CA GLY A 25 -3.56 -5.38 -13.50
C GLY A 25 -4.93 -4.96 -14.00
N TYR A 26 -5.24 -3.65 -13.97
CA TYR A 26 -6.57 -3.14 -14.34
C TYR A 26 -6.59 -2.31 -15.64
N LYS A 27 -5.49 -2.28 -16.40
CA LYS A 27 -5.36 -1.44 -17.61
C LYS A 27 -6.43 -1.66 -18.69
N GLU A 28 -7.01 -2.86 -18.76
CA GLU A 28 -8.04 -3.22 -19.74
C GLU A 28 -9.47 -2.90 -19.27
N PHE A 29 -9.65 -2.61 -17.97
CA PHE A 29 -10.97 -2.45 -17.35
C PHE A 29 -11.24 -1.04 -16.82
N ILE A 30 -10.18 -0.30 -16.50
CA ILE A 30 -10.27 1.00 -15.85
C ILE A 30 -9.60 2.06 -16.75
N PRO A 31 -10.19 3.27 -16.90
CA PRO A 31 -9.61 4.32 -17.70
C PRO A 31 -8.17 4.62 -17.33
N LYS A 32 -7.34 4.84 -18.35
CA LYS A 32 -5.91 5.08 -18.20
C LYS A 32 -5.65 6.30 -17.30
N GLU A 33 -6.43 7.36 -17.48
CA GLU A 33 -6.31 8.62 -16.74
C GLU A 33 -6.55 8.40 -15.25
N TYR A 34 -7.49 7.52 -14.90
CA TYR A 34 -7.74 7.15 -13.51
C TYR A 34 -6.57 6.35 -12.93
N LEU A 35 -6.06 5.35 -13.66
CA LEU A 35 -4.91 4.55 -13.21
C LEU A 35 -3.63 5.40 -13.05
N GLU A 36 -3.42 6.38 -13.92
CA GLU A 36 -2.31 7.33 -13.85
C GLU A 36 -2.49 8.36 -12.72
N SER A 37 -3.73 8.65 -12.32
CA SER A 37 -4.02 9.53 -11.18
C SER A 37 -3.72 8.92 -9.81
N LEU A 38 -3.47 7.60 -9.74
CA LEU A 38 -3.18 6.92 -8.47
C LEU A 38 -1.87 7.41 -7.85
N LEU A 39 -1.95 7.98 -6.65
CA LEU A 39 -0.81 8.53 -5.94
C LEU A 39 -0.23 7.54 -4.91
N VAL A 40 1.08 7.31 -5.02
CA VAL A 40 1.84 6.51 -4.04
C VAL A 40 1.74 7.13 -2.65
N GLU A 41 1.84 8.46 -2.52
CA GLU A 41 1.78 9.12 -1.20
C GLU A 41 0.42 8.92 -0.52
N SER A 42 -0.69 9.01 -1.27
CA SER A 42 -2.02 8.72 -0.70
C SER A 42 -2.13 7.27 -0.21
N LYS A 43 -1.59 6.30 -0.97
CA LYS A 43 -1.56 4.90 -0.54
C LYS A 43 -0.62 4.66 0.65
N LYS A 44 0.51 5.36 0.71
CA LYS A 44 1.46 5.30 1.82
C LYS A 44 0.84 5.79 3.11
N THR A 45 0.06 6.87 3.08
CA THR A 45 -0.66 7.36 4.28
C THR A 45 -1.61 6.28 4.82
N ILE A 46 -2.45 5.71 3.95
CA ILE A 46 -3.38 4.63 4.33
C ILE A 46 -2.65 3.44 4.95
N TRP A 47 -1.55 2.99 4.33
CA TRP A 47 -0.76 1.87 4.86
C TRP A 47 -0.04 2.23 6.17
N SER A 48 0.46 3.45 6.31
CA SER A 48 1.12 3.91 7.54
C SER A 48 0.15 3.90 8.71
N GLU A 49 -1.08 4.36 8.51
CA GLU A 49 -2.13 4.34 9.52
C GLU A 49 -2.54 2.92 9.91
N ALA A 50 -2.75 2.04 8.92
CA ALA A 50 -3.10 0.64 9.15
C ALA A 50 -2.00 -0.11 9.93
N LEU A 51 -0.73 0.09 9.57
CA LEU A 51 0.40 -0.55 10.23
C LEU A 51 0.63 -0.02 11.64
N LYS A 52 0.46 1.29 11.87
CA LYS A 52 0.48 1.88 13.21
C LYS A 52 -0.64 1.32 14.10
N LYS A 53 -1.85 1.22 13.56
CA LYS A 53 -2.99 0.64 14.28
C LYS A 53 -2.71 -0.81 14.69
N LYS A 54 -2.23 -1.65 13.74
CA LYS A 54 -1.84 -3.03 14.03
C LYS A 54 -0.76 -3.10 15.11
N ALA A 55 0.26 -2.25 15.03
CA ALA A 55 1.32 -2.20 16.03
C ALA A 55 0.81 -1.80 17.42
N LEU A 56 -0.20 -0.92 17.51
CA LEU A 56 -0.82 -0.53 18.78
C LEU A 56 -1.65 -1.67 19.38
N GLU A 57 -2.44 -2.38 18.55
CA GLU A 57 -3.22 -3.55 18.98
C GLU A 57 -2.33 -4.64 19.57
N LEU A 58 -1.19 -4.91 18.94
CA LEU A 58 -0.21 -5.90 19.42
C LEU A 58 0.50 -5.50 20.73
N ARG A 59 0.58 -4.20 21.05
CA ARG A 59 1.20 -3.71 22.29
C ARG A 59 0.26 -3.76 23.50
N ASN A 60 -1.05 -3.89 23.25
CA ASN A 60 -2.08 -3.93 24.28
C ASN A 60 -2.54 -5.37 24.61
N LEU A 61 -1.84 -6.38 24.06
CA LEU A 61 -2.00 -7.82 24.30
C LEU A 61 -0.83 -8.34 25.12
#